data_AF-C7NTN5-F1
#
_entry.id   AF-C7NTN5-F1
#
_cell.length_a   1.000
_cell.length_b   1.000
_cell.length_c   1.000
_cell.angle_alpha   90.00
_cell.angle_beta   90.00
_cell.angle_gamma   90.00
#
_symmetry.space_group_name_H-M   'P 1'
#
loop_
_entity.id
_entity.type
_entity.pdbx_description
1 polymer ?
#
loop_
_entity_poly.entity_id
_entity_poly.type
_entity_poly.pdbx_seq_one_letter_code
_entity_poly.pdbx_strand_id
1 'polypeptide(L)'
;MVMDALANLGLVATGTAAAGLIARYGIQRFSTLVEDGIDRSAEVAEQGIDRSAAVVEDGIEQFFETKLARQRAETEARRVASSRIHEKRASVVRELYRRFVQFDRDVRALETRASNEQRRRQATESRNDLETYYAEHKIYFPSETCEVVEALLDAMTHVVDGARDTGSQDGRSEGATTVGSGLGGRRDLAGADIDELTDTFENHCRALLGVDREGP
;
A
#
# COMPACT_ATOMS: atom_id res chain seq x y z
N MET A 1 -64.30 -95.50 -21.68
CA MET A 1 -64.50 -94.03 -21.52
C MET A 1 -64.03 -93.50 -20.16
N VAL A 2 -64.34 -94.12 -19.02
CA VAL A 2 -63.99 -93.59 -17.67
C VAL A 2 -62.48 -93.68 -17.34
N MET A 3 -61.79 -94.75 -17.74
CA MET A 3 -60.34 -94.92 -17.50
C MET A 3 -59.48 -93.90 -18.28
N ASP A 4 -59.89 -93.54 -19.49
CA ASP A 4 -59.20 -92.53 -20.33
C ASP A 4 -59.37 -91.11 -19.79
N ALA A 5 -60.53 -90.81 -19.19
CA ALA A 5 -60.78 -89.53 -18.54
C ALA A 5 -59.95 -89.37 -17.27
N LEU A 6 -59.78 -90.43 -16.47
CA LEU A 6 -58.94 -90.42 -15.26
C LEU A 6 -57.44 -90.32 -15.58
N ALA A 7 -56.97 -90.98 -16.64
CA ALA A 7 -55.58 -90.87 -17.10
C ALA A 7 -55.26 -89.45 -17.60
N ASN A 8 -56.16 -88.84 -18.37
CA ASN A 8 -56.02 -87.46 -18.81
C ASN A 8 -56.11 -86.46 -17.63
N LEU A 9 -56.96 -86.70 -16.63
CA LEU A 9 -57.04 -85.85 -15.44
C LEU A 9 -55.75 -85.91 -14.61
N GLY A 10 -55.15 -87.11 -14.46
CA GLY A 10 -53.88 -87.31 -13.78
C GLY A 10 -52.70 -86.65 -14.50
N LEU A 11 -52.67 -86.71 -15.83
CA LEU A 11 -51.67 -86.07 -16.68
C LEU A 11 -51.79 -84.53 -16.63
N VAL A 12 -53.01 -84.00 -16.63
CA VAL A 12 -53.27 -82.57 -16.47
C VAL A 12 -52.90 -82.09 -15.06
N ALA A 13 -53.22 -82.86 -14.02
CA ALA A 13 -52.87 -82.51 -12.64
C ALA A 13 -51.35 -82.52 -12.39
N THR A 14 -50.63 -83.48 -12.98
CA THR A 14 -49.15 -83.53 -12.91
C THR A 14 -48.49 -82.46 -13.77
N GLY A 15 -49.02 -82.20 -14.97
CA GLY A 15 -48.54 -81.12 -15.85
C GLY A 15 -48.73 -79.73 -15.23
N THR A 16 -49.87 -79.48 -14.57
CA THR A 16 -50.14 -78.22 -13.86
C THR A 16 -49.29 -78.07 -12.60
N ALA A 17 -49.07 -79.14 -11.84
CA ALA A 17 -48.16 -79.12 -10.69
C ALA A 17 -46.70 -78.84 -11.11
N ALA A 18 -46.23 -79.46 -12.20
CA ALA A 18 -44.90 -79.21 -12.76
C ALA A 18 -44.77 -77.78 -13.29
N ALA A 19 -45.77 -77.28 -14.01
CA ALA A 19 -45.81 -75.90 -14.48
C ALA A 19 -45.82 -74.90 -13.32
N GLY A 20 -46.55 -75.19 -12.24
CA GLY A 20 -46.57 -74.38 -11.01
C GLY A 20 -45.22 -74.32 -10.31
N LEU A 21 -44.49 -75.44 -10.24
CA LEU A 21 -43.14 -75.47 -9.67
C LEU A 21 -42.13 -74.69 -10.51
N ILE A 22 -42.18 -74.83 -11.84
CA ILE A 22 -41.33 -74.08 -12.76
C ILE A 22 -41.64 -72.58 -12.67
N ALA A 23 -42.92 -72.21 -12.62
CA ALA A 23 -43.33 -70.81 -12.45
C ALA A 23 -42.83 -70.25 -11.12
N ARG A 24 -42.97 -71.00 -10.02
CA ARG A 24 -42.50 -70.57 -8.69
C ARG A 24 -40.97 -70.39 -8.64
N TYR A 25 -40.24 -71.32 -9.24
CA TYR A 25 -38.79 -71.24 -9.35
C TYR A 25 -38.34 -70.07 -10.23
N GLY A 26 -39.03 -69.85 -11.36
CA GLY A 26 -38.79 -68.72 -12.25
C GLY A 26 -39.01 -67.37 -11.56
N ILE A 27 -40.12 -67.24 -10.81
CA ILE A 27 -40.43 -66.02 -10.04
C ILE A 27 -39.39 -65.77 -8.95
N GLN A 28 -38.99 -66.80 -8.20
CA GLN A 28 -37.96 -66.67 -7.17
C GLN A 28 -36.63 -66.21 -7.76
N ARG A 29 -36.19 -66.83 -8.85
CA ARG A 29 -34.93 -66.46 -9.52
C ARG A 29 -34.98 -65.06 -10.13
N PHE A 30 -36.13 -64.64 -10.66
CA PHE A 30 -36.30 -63.27 -11.14
C PHE A 30 -36.28 -62.26 -9.98
N SER A 31 -36.94 -62.57 -8.86
CA SER A 31 -36.93 -61.71 -7.67
C SER A 31 -35.52 -61.46 -7.17
N THR A 32 -34.71 -62.52 -7.02
CA THR A 32 -33.32 -62.40 -6.56
C THR A 32 -32.46 -61.62 -7.55
N LEU A 33 -32.67 -61.81 -8.86
CA LEU A 33 -31.96 -61.06 -9.89
C LEU A 33 -32.31 -59.57 -9.88
N VAL A 34 -33.57 -59.24 -9.59
CA VAL A 34 -34.04 -57.86 -9.47
C VAL A 34 -33.47 -57.20 -8.21
N GLU A 35 -33.51 -57.90 -7.07
CA GLU A 35 -32.90 -57.44 -5.81
C GLU A 35 -31.39 -57.18 -5.98
N ASP A 36 -30.64 -58.15 -6.49
CA ASP A 36 -29.20 -58.00 -6.77
C ASP A 36 -28.88 -56.85 -7.73
N GLY A 37 -29.78 -56.60 -8.70
CA GLY A 37 -29.64 -55.52 -9.68
C GLY A 37 -29.92 -54.14 -9.08
N ILE A 38 -30.90 -54.05 -8.17
CA ILE A 38 -31.21 -52.83 -7.41
C ILE A 38 -30.04 -52.50 -6.47
N ASP A 39 -29.53 -53.49 -5.74
CA ASP A 39 -28.43 -53.30 -4.79
C ASP A 39 -27.15 -52.82 -5.49
N ARG A 40 -26.77 -53.46 -6.61
CA ARG A 40 -25.64 -52.99 -7.42
C ARG A 40 -25.83 -51.60 -7.99
N SER A 41 -27.05 -51.26 -8.39
CA SER A 41 -27.36 -49.92 -8.91
C SER A 41 -27.26 -48.86 -7.82
N ALA A 42 -27.71 -49.17 -6.60
CA ALA A 42 -27.59 -48.31 -5.43
C ALA A 42 -26.12 -48.09 -5.05
N GLU A 43 -25.31 -49.15 -5.01
CA GLU A 43 -23.88 -49.06 -4.69
C GLU A 43 -23.11 -48.20 -5.72
N VAL A 44 -23.39 -48.38 -7.01
CA VAL A 44 -22.79 -47.56 -8.08
C VAL A 44 -23.21 -46.09 -7.96
N ALA A 45 -24.47 -45.83 -7.63
CA ALA A 45 -24.96 -44.47 -7.41
C ALA A 45 -24.28 -43.81 -6.21
N GLU A 46 -24.14 -44.52 -5.09
CA GLU A 46 -23.49 -44.03 -3.87
C GLU A 46 -22.01 -43.74 -4.12
N GLN A 47 -21.26 -44.66 -4.74
CA GLN A 47 -19.87 -44.42 -5.14
C GLN A 47 -19.72 -43.26 -6.14
N GLY A 48 -20.71 -43.04 -7.00
CA GLY A 48 -20.76 -41.91 -7.93
C GLY A 48 -20.95 -40.58 -7.23
N ILE A 49 -21.84 -40.54 -6.23
CA ILE A 49 -22.09 -39.39 -5.36
C ILE A 49 -20.83 -39.07 -4.53
N ASP A 50 -20.21 -40.06 -3.91
CA ASP A 50 -19.00 -39.87 -3.10
C ASP A 50 -17.84 -39.32 -3.94
N ARG A 51 -17.62 -39.88 -5.14
CA ARG A 51 -16.60 -39.36 -6.06
C ARG A 51 -16.89 -37.93 -6.51
N SER A 52 -18.16 -37.62 -6.77
CA SER A 52 -18.54 -36.26 -7.16
C SER A 52 -18.37 -35.27 -6.01
N ALA A 53 -18.70 -35.68 -4.78
CA ALA A 53 -18.51 -34.88 -3.58
C ALA A 53 -17.02 -34.58 -3.34
N ALA A 54 -16.15 -35.58 -3.45
CA ALA A 54 -14.71 -35.41 -3.30
C ALA A 54 -14.09 -34.46 -4.34
N VAL A 55 -14.54 -34.54 -5.61
CA VAL A 55 -14.07 -33.61 -6.66
C VAL A 55 -14.54 -32.18 -6.39
N VAL A 56 -15.77 -32.02 -5.89
CA VAL A 56 -16.30 -30.69 -5.52
C VAL A 56 -15.54 -30.12 -4.32
N GLU A 57 -15.26 -30.93 -3.30
CA GLU A 57 -14.53 -30.53 -2.11
C GLU A 57 -13.09 -30.08 -2.45
N ASP A 58 -12.35 -30.89 -3.23
CA ASP A 58 -11.00 -30.55 -3.70
C ASP A 58 -11.01 -29.29 -4.58
N GLY A 59 -12.02 -29.16 -5.46
CA GLY A 59 -12.19 -27.96 -6.28
C GLY A 59 -12.47 -26.69 -5.46
N ILE A 60 -13.26 -26.80 -4.39
CA ILE A 60 -13.54 -25.70 -3.46
C ILE A 60 -12.28 -25.35 -2.67
N GLU A 61 -11.55 -26.34 -2.16
CA GLU A 61 -10.30 -26.14 -1.42
C GLU A 61 -9.26 -25.42 -2.29
N GLN A 62 -8.99 -25.93 -3.49
CA GLN A 62 -8.06 -25.30 -4.44
C GLN A 62 -8.48 -23.87 -4.82
N PHE A 63 -9.78 -23.63 -4.99
CA PHE A 63 -10.29 -22.29 -5.27
C PHE A 63 -9.99 -21.33 -4.11
N PHE A 64 -10.25 -21.74 -2.87
CA PHE A 64 -9.98 -20.92 -1.69
C PHE A 64 -8.48 -20.74 -1.43
N GLU A 65 -7.67 -21.78 -1.59
CA GLU A 65 -6.21 -21.68 -1.49
C GLU A 65 -5.64 -20.69 -2.51
N THR A 66 -6.08 -20.79 -3.77
CA THR A 66 -5.66 -19.87 -4.84
C THR A 66 -6.09 -18.43 -4.54
N LYS A 67 -7.32 -18.23 -4.06
CA LYS A 67 -7.82 -16.91 -3.67
C LYS A 67 -7.05 -16.32 -2.49
N LEU A 68 -6.77 -17.12 -1.47
CA LEU A 68 -5.99 -16.71 -0.30
C LEU A 68 -4.55 -16.38 -0.68
N ALA A 69 -3.90 -17.20 -1.50
CA ALA A 69 -2.56 -16.95 -2.00
C ALA A 69 -2.49 -15.63 -2.78
N ARG A 70 -3.47 -15.39 -3.66
CA ARG A 70 -3.58 -14.13 -4.40
C ARG A 70 -3.77 -12.93 -3.47
N GLN A 71 -4.69 -13.00 -2.51
CA GLN A 71 -4.90 -11.90 -1.57
C GLN A 71 -3.66 -11.61 -0.73
N ARG A 72 -2.96 -12.64 -0.24
CA ARG A 72 -1.69 -12.49 0.48
C ARG A 72 -0.64 -11.79 -0.37
N ALA A 73 -0.48 -12.21 -1.63
CA ALA A 73 0.45 -11.57 -2.57
C ALA A 73 0.09 -10.09 -2.82
N GLU A 74 -1.19 -9.77 -3.00
CA GLU A 74 -1.67 -8.39 -3.16
C GLU A 74 -1.39 -7.54 -1.91
N THR A 75 -1.61 -8.08 -0.70
CA THR A 75 -1.32 -7.37 0.55
C THR A 75 0.16 -7.12 0.74
N GLU A 76 1.02 -8.10 0.42
CA GLU A 76 2.46 -7.97 0.54
C GLU A 76 3.00 -6.97 -0.49
N ALA A 77 2.49 -7.00 -1.73
CA ALA A 77 2.84 -6.02 -2.75
C ALA A 77 2.49 -4.58 -2.31
N ARG A 78 1.30 -4.38 -1.72
CA ARG A 78 0.91 -3.07 -1.14
C ARG A 78 1.84 -2.66 0.00
N ARG A 79 2.20 -3.59 0.88
CA ARG A 79 3.13 -3.34 2.00
C ARG A 79 4.51 -2.93 1.52
N VAL A 80 5.06 -3.63 0.53
CA VAL A 80 6.35 -3.29 -0.09
C VAL A 80 6.29 -1.94 -0.79
N ALA A 81 5.23 -1.68 -1.56
CA ALA A 81 5.04 -0.39 -2.24
C ALA A 81 4.94 0.77 -1.23
N SER A 82 4.15 0.61 -0.17
CA SER A 82 4.07 1.57 0.94
C SER A 82 5.44 1.78 1.59
N SER A 83 6.18 0.71 1.88
CA SER A 83 7.53 0.79 2.48
C SER A 83 8.51 1.57 1.59
N ARG A 84 8.51 1.31 0.28
CA ARG A 84 9.35 2.06 -0.69
C ARG A 84 8.96 3.53 -0.78
N ILE A 85 7.66 3.85 -0.71
CA ILE A 85 7.19 5.24 -0.68
C ILE A 85 7.68 5.92 0.61
N HIS A 86 7.59 5.26 1.76
CA HIS A 86 8.09 5.79 3.03
C HIS A 86 9.61 5.98 3.01
N GLU A 87 10.37 5.04 2.45
CA GLU A 87 11.82 5.15 2.28
C GLU A 87 12.19 6.31 1.34
N LYS A 88 11.49 6.45 0.21
CA LYS A 88 11.70 7.56 -0.72
C LYS A 88 11.37 8.90 -0.08
N ARG A 89 10.26 8.99 0.67
CA ARG A 89 9.89 10.20 1.43
C ARG A 89 10.96 10.56 2.45
N ALA A 90 11.47 9.58 3.20
CA ALA A 90 12.54 9.82 4.17
C ALA A 90 13.84 10.32 3.51
N SER A 91 14.20 9.75 2.36
CA SER A 91 15.34 10.22 1.56
C SER A 91 15.15 11.66 1.10
N VAL A 92 13.96 12.01 0.60
CA VAL A 92 13.61 13.36 0.16
C VAL A 92 13.66 14.37 1.31
N VAL A 93 13.08 14.04 2.47
CA VAL A 93 13.10 14.91 3.66
C VAL A 93 14.54 15.13 4.14
N ARG A 94 15.36 14.08 4.16
CA ARG A 94 16.77 14.17 4.57
C ARG A 94 17.56 15.09 3.65
N GLU A 95 17.39 14.95 2.34
CA GLU A 95 18.12 15.75 1.36
C GLU A 95 17.64 17.21 1.34
N LEU A 96 16.34 17.46 1.49
CA LEU A 96 15.80 18.80 1.69
C LEU A 96 16.42 19.47 2.92
N TYR A 97 16.42 18.78 4.07
CA TYR A 97 17.00 19.32 5.30
C TYR A 97 18.50 19.60 5.17
N ARG A 98 19.25 18.72 4.48
CA ARG A 98 20.68 18.94 4.21
C ARG A 98 20.91 20.24 3.43
N ARG A 99 20.13 20.48 2.37
CA ARG A 99 20.22 21.69 1.54
C ARG A 99 19.80 22.94 2.31
N PHE A 100 18.76 22.82 3.13
CA PHE A 100 18.34 23.87 4.04
C PHE A 100 19.45 24.28 5.01
N VAL A 101 20.07 23.31 5.70
CA VAL A 101 21.18 23.60 6.63
C VAL A 101 22.38 24.23 5.91
N GLN A 102 22.63 23.85 4.65
CA GLN A 102 23.67 24.48 3.85
C GLN A 102 23.34 25.95 3.55
N PHE A 103 22.11 26.23 3.12
CA PHE A 103 21.64 27.59 2.88
C PHE A 103 21.64 28.45 4.15
N ASP A 104 21.13 27.95 5.27
CA ASP A 104 21.11 28.66 6.56
C ASP A 104 22.55 29.03 7.00
N ARG A 105 23.53 28.14 6.84
CA ARG A 105 24.93 28.46 7.11
C ARG A 105 25.48 29.56 6.21
N ASP A 106 25.16 29.50 4.92
CA ASP A 106 25.63 30.51 3.96
C ASP A 106 25.01 31.88 4.25
N VAL A 107 23.72 31.93 4.64
CA VAL A 107 23.03 33.14 5.10
C VAL A 107 23.65 33.69 6.37
N ARG A 108 23.89 32.85 7.39
CA ARG A 108 24.59 33.27 8.64
C ARG A 108 25.99 33.82 8.37
N ALA A 109 26.68 33.29 7.35
CA ALA A 109 28.00 33.80 6.98
C ALA A 109 27.97 35.24 6.42
N LEU A 110 26.82 35.68 5.88
CA LEU A 110 26.61 37.06 5.40
C LEU A 110 26.47 38.08 6.53
N GLU A 111 25.98 37.67 7.69
CA GLU A 111 25.82 38.54 8.88
C GLU A 111 27.16 38.98 9.47
N THR A 112 28.24 38.26 9.16
CA THR A 112 29.58 38.65 9.60
C THR A 112 30.11 39.83 8.77
N ARG A 113 30.68 40.84 9.46
CA ARG A 113 31.12 42.17 8.94
C ARG A 113 32.02 42.19 7.68
N ALA A 114 32.46 41.04 7.18
CA ALA A 114 33.21 40.90 5.94
C ALA A 114 32.35 40.21 4.87
N SER A 115 31.32 40.90 4.38
CA SER A 115 30.47 40.39 3.30
C SER A 115 31.20 40.49 1.96
N ASN A 116 32.07 39.51 1.70
CA ASN A 116 32.69 39.28 0.39
C ASN A 116 31.60 38.89 -0.63
N GLU A 117 31.66 39.48 -1.83
CA GLU A 117 30.84 39.12 -3.00
C GLU A 117 30.77 37.60 -3.25
N GLN A 118 31.87 36.89 -2.99
CA GLN A 118 31.96 35.43 -3.05
C GLN A 118 30.93 34.72 -2.14
N ARG A 119 30.74 35.21 -0.90
CA ARG A 119 29.80 34.61 0.07
C ARG A 119 28.36 34.86 -0.34
N ARG A 120 28.08 36.02 -0.93
CA ARG A 120 26.75 36.35 -1.47
C ARG A 120 26.39 35.42 -2.63
N ARG A 121 27.30 35.23 -3.57
CA ARG A 121 27.11 34.26 -4.67
C ARG A 121 26.84 32.86 -4.13
N GLN A 122 27.63 32.42 -3.14
CA GLN A 122 27.44 31.13 -2.50
C GLN A 122 26.06 30.99 -1.85
N ALA A 123 25.57 32.01 -1.14
CA ALA A 123 24.23 32.02 -0.55
C ALA A 123 23.11 32.02 -1.61
N THR A 124 23.27 32.75 -2.72
CA THR A 124 22.32 32.69 -3.85
C THR A 124 22.32 31.32 -4.51
N GLU A 125 23.49 30.70 -4.68
CA GLU A 125 23.60 29.36 -5.26
C GLU A 125 22.94 28.30 -4.36
N SER A 126 23.20 28.32 -3.06
CA SER A 126 22.57 27.37 -2.12
C SER A 126 21.07 27.63 -1.96
N ARG A 127 20.61 28.88 -2.06
CA ARG A 127 19.17 29.20 -2.17
C ARG A 127 18.55 28.52 -3.39
N ASN A 128 19.12 28.73 -4.57
CA ASN A 128 18.57 28.21 -5.82
C ASN A 128 18.59 26.67 -5.85
N ASP A 129 19.62 26.03 -5.28
CA ASP A 129 19.68 24.57 -5.16
C ASP A 129 18.58 24.03 -4.21
N LEU A 130 18.32 24.70 -3.10
CA LEU A 130 17.24 24.35 -2.18
C LEU A 130 15.86 24.54 -2.84
N GLU A 131 15.62 25.69 -3.45
CA GLU A 131 14.36 26.05 -4.10
C GLU A 131 14.03 25.09 -5.26
N THR A 132 15.02 24.81 -6.12
CA THR A 132 14.86 23.86 -7.23
C THR A 132 14.51 22.47 -6.70
N TYR A 133 15.24 21.99 -5.69
CA TYR A 133 14.97 20.69 -5.09
C TYR A 133 13.58 20.59 -4.49
N TYR A 134 13.19 21.62 -3.73
CA TYR A 134 11.88 21.71 -3.11
C TYR A 134 10.76 21.70 -4.16
N ALA A 135 10.88 22.50 -5.21
CA ALA A 135 9.90 22.55 -6.29
C ALA A 135 9.71 21.19 -6.99
N GLU A 136 10.80 20.47 -7.26
CA GLU A 136 10.76 19.13 -7.86
C GLU A 136 10.12 18.08 -6.94
N HIS A 137 10.22 18.25 -5.62
CA HIS A 137 9.81 17.26 -4.63
C HIS A 137 8.63 17.68 -3.76
N LYS A 138 7.94 18.78 -4.10
CA LYS A 138 6.81 19.34 -3.32
C LYS A 138 5.72 18.31 -3.02
N ILE A 139 5.50 17.34 -3.90
CA ILE A 139 4.50 16.27 -3.75
C ILE A 139 4.70 15.35 -2.54
N TYR A 140 5.90 15.33 -1.93
CA TYR A 140 6.22 14.45 -0.80
C TYR A 140 5.90 15.08 0.58
N PHE A 141 5.50 16.36 0.60
CA PHE A 141 5.30 17.14 1.81
C PHE A 141 3.81 17.48 2.04
N PRO A 142 3.34 17.48 3.30
CA PRO A 142 2.03 18.04 3.67
C PRO A 142 1.95 19.55 3.40
N SER A 143 0.75 20.07 3.18
CA SER A 143 0.53 21.51 2.93
C SER A 143 1.11 22.40 4.03
N GLU A 144 0.93 22.02 5.30
CA GLU A 144 1.48 22.75 6.45
C GLU A 144 3.02 22.83 6.42
N THR A 145 3.69 21.77 5.96
CA THR A 145 5.15 21.79 5.80
C THR A 145 5.57 22.67 4.62
N CYS A 146 4.82 22.63 3.52
CA CYS A 146 5.06 23.50 2.36
C CYS A 146 4.98 24.98 2.73
N GLU A 147 3.96 25.38 3.51
CA GLU A 147 3.77 26.75 3.97
C GLU A 147 4.96 27.25 4.80
N VAL A 148 5.47 26.42 5.72
CA VAL A 148 6.64 26.76 6.53
C VAL A 148 7.92 26.89 5.68
N VAL A 149 8.14 25.96 4.74
CA VAL A 149 9.30 26.01 3.84
C VAL A 149 9.27 27.26 2.96
N GLU A 150 8.09 27.61 2.43
CA GLU A 150 7.91 28.80 1.59
C GLU A 150 8.13 30.09 2.38
N ALA A 151 7.54 30.19 3.58
CA ALA A 151 7.75 31.34 4.47
C ALA A 151 9.23 31.51 4.85
N LEU A 152 9.93 30.40 5.08
CA LEU A 152 11.35 30.40 5.43
C LEU A 152 12.24 30.77 4.24
N LEU A 153 11.94 30.29 3.03
CA LEU A 153 12.64 30.69 1.80
C LEU A 153 12.47 32.19 1.53
N ASP A 154 11.26 32.73 1.68
CA ASP A 154 11.00 34.17 1.53
C ASP A 154 11.77 34.99 2.57
N ALA A 155 11.68 34.62 3.84
CA ALA A 155 12.35 35.33 4.93
C ALA A 155 13.88 35.35 4.77
N MET A 156 14.49 34.22 4.42
CA MET A 156 15.94 34.15 4.17
C MET A 156 16.35 34.85 2.88
N THR A 157 15.48 34.89 1.86
CA THR A 157 15.71 35.66 0.63
C THR A 157 15.80 37.15 0.92
N HIS A 158 14.91 37.68 1.75
CA HIS A 158 14.98 39.08 2.17
C HIS A 158 16.31 39.44 2.85
N VAL A 159 16.90 38.52 3.61
CA VAL A 159 18.23 38.72 4.22
C VAL A 159 19.34 38.75 3.16
N VAL A 160 19.29 37.84 2.19
CA VAL A 160 20.27 37.80 1.09
C VAL A 160 20.18 39.06 0.22
N ASP A 161 18.96 39.53 -0.09
CA ASP A 161 18.73 40.72 -0.89
C ASP A 161 19.04 42.01 -0.12
N GLY A 162 18.73 42.10 1.17
CA GLY A 162 19.10 43.24 2.02
C GLY A 162 20.62 43.42 2.16
N ALA A 163 21.38 42.34 2.09
CA ALA A 163 22.84 42.39 2.02
C ALA A 163 23.39 42.94 0.69
N ARG A 164 22.56 43.05 -0.36
CA ARG A 164 22.92 43.59 -1.68
C ARG A 164 22.99 45.12 -1.67
N ASP A 165 22.09 45.78 -0.94
CA ASP A 165 21.93 47.23 -0.96
C ASP A 165 22.96 47.98 -0.08
N THR A 166 23.50 47.32 0.95
CA THR A 166 24.54 47.91 1.83
C THR A 166 25.93 47.96 1.20
N GLY A 167 26.16 47.23 0.10
CA GLY A 167 27.44 47.17 -0.60
C GLY A 167 27.70 48.31 -1.61
N SER A 168 26.74 49.23 -1.80
CA SER A 168 26.79 50.28 -2.82
C SER A 168 26.45 51.67 -2.28
N GLN A 169 26.96 52.03 -1.10
CA GLN A 169 27.00 53.43 -0.65
C GLN A 169 28.44 53.92 -0.56
N ASP A 170 29.04 54.19 -1.72
CA ASP A 170 30.18 55.10 -1.82
C ASP A 170 29.84 56.12 -2.93
N GLY A 171 29.31 57.27 -2.51
CA GLY A 171 28.81 58.27 -3.45
C GLY A 171 27.82 59.29 -2.90
N ARG A 172 28.21 60.02 -1.84
CA ARG A 172 27.83 61.43 -1.62
C ARG A 172 26.34 61.76 -1.37
N SER A 173 25.97 62.00 -0.10
CA SER A 173 25.26 63.23 0.26
C SER A 173 25.34 63.50 1.77
N GLU A 174 25.75 64.73 2.10
CA GLU A 174 25.72 65.32 3.43
C GLU A 174 24.26 65.47 3.90
N GLY A 175 24.02 65.18 5.17
CA GLY A 175 22.72 65.35 5.81
C GLY A 175 22.66 64.60 7.14
N ALA A 176 23.06 65.29 8.21
CA ALA A 176 23.08 64.76 9.55
C ALA A 176 21.68 64.38 10.05
N THR A 177 21.41 63.08 10.06
CA THR A 177 20.66 62.42 11.13
C THR A 177 21.41 61.13 11.46
N THR A 178 21.69 60.94 12.75
CA THR A 178 22.24 59.73 13.34
C THR A 178 21.32 58.53 13.04
N VAL A 179 21.46 57.96 11.86
CA VAL A 179 20.92 56.64 11.53
C VAL A 179 21.95 55.65 12.06
N GLY A 180 21.65 55.06 13.22
CA GLY A 180 22.46 54.02 13.82
C GLY A 180 22.82 52.96 12.79
N SER A 181 24.05 52.44 12.89
CA SER A 181 24.59 51.37 12.07
C SER A 181 23.53 50.32 11.75
N GLY A 182 22.94 50.42 10.56
CA GLY A 182 21.85 49.56 10.08
C GLY A 182 22.36 48.20 9.63
N LEU A 183 23.09 47.50 10.50
CA LEU A 183 23.08 46.04 10.48
C LEU A 183 21.96 45.66 11.44
N GLY A 184 20.73 45.90 11.00
CA GLY A 184 19.60 45.21 11.61
C GLY A 184 19.92 43.73 11.50
N GLY A 185 19.95 43.02 12.62
CA GLY A 185 20.26 41.59 12.61
C GLY A 185 19.25 40.85 11.73
N ARG A 186 19.49 39.57 11.47
CA ARG A 186 18.53 38.65 10.84
C ARG A 186 17.06 38.85 11.27
N ARG A 187 16.87 39.20 12.56
CA ARG A 187 15.58 39.57 13.16
C ARG A 187 14.95 40.86 12.62
N ASP A 188 15.75 41.88 12.33
CA ASP A 188 15.28 43.20 11.93
C ASP A 188 14.98 43.26 10.43
N LEU A 189 15.61 42.40 9.62
CA LEU A 189 15.47 42.38 8.16
C LEU A 189 14.37 41.42 7.65
N ALA A 190 14.04 40.38 8.40
CA ALA A 190 13.19 39.30 7.89
C ALA A 190 11.69 39.48 8.18
N GLY A 191 11.29 40.37 9.10
CA GLY A 191 9.88 40.58 9.49
C GLY A 191 9.22 39.39 10.22
N ALA A 192 9.65 38.16 9.94
CA ALA A 192 9.35 36.91 10.63
C ALA A 192 10.57 36.43 11.42
N ASP A 193 10.35 35.78 12.58
CA ASP A 193 11.45 35.20 13.36
C ASP A 193 11.97 33.95 12.63
N ILE A 194 13.04 34.11 11.84
CA ILE A 194 13.66 33.01 11.06
C ILE A 194 14.06 31.86 12.01
N ASP A 195 14.39 32.15 13.27
CA ASP A 195 14.69 31.13 14.27
C ASP A 195 13.45 30.27 14.58
N GLU A 196 12.28 30.90 14.78
CA GLU A 196 11.01 30.20 15.03
C GLU A 196 10.55 29.38 13.81
N LEU A 197 10.69 29.93 12.59
CA LEU A 197 10.40 29.21 11.36
C LEU A 197 11.35 28.01 11.16
N THR A 198 12.62 28.18 11.54
CA THR A 198 13.62 27.10 11.48
C THR A 198 13.22 25.97 12.44
N ASP A 199 12.92 26.30 13.70
CA ASP A 199 12.51 25.31 14.72
C ASP A 199 11.23 24.57 14.30
N THR A 200 10.26 25.30 13.74
CA THR A 200 9.02 24.72 13.21
C THR A 200 9.30 23.77 12.04
N PHE A 201 10.17 24.16 11.10
CA PHE A 201 10.58 23.31 10.00
C PHE A 201 11.30 22.04 10.48
N GLU A 202 12.19 22.14 11.46
CA GLU A 202 12.88 20.98 12.02
C GLU A 202 11.90 19.98 12.65
N ASN A 203 10.91 20.48 13.39
CA ASN A 203 9.87 19.65 13.99
C ASN A 203 9.02 18.95 12.91
N HIS A 204 8.68 19.66 11.83
CA HIS A 204 8.02 19.02 10.68
C HIS A 204 8.91 17.92 10.06
N CYS A 205 10.22 18.14 9.88
CA CYS A 205 11.13 17.11 9.39
C CYS A 205 11.20 15.90 10.34
N ARG A 206 11.28 16.11 11.65
CA ARG A 206 11.30 15.03 12.66
C ARG A 206 10.00 14.23 12.66
N ALA A 207 8.85 14.89 12.59
CA ALA A 207 7.55 14.25 12.48
C ALA A 207 7.43 13.42 11.18
N LEU A 208 7.89 13.96 10.05
CA LEU A 208 7.89 13.26 8.76
C LEU A 208 8.80 12.04 8.72
N LEU A 209 9.89 12.06 9.49
CA LEU A 209 10.82 10.94 9.68
C LEU A 209 10.38 9.97 10.78
N GLY A 210 9.32 10.30 11.53
CA GLY A 210 8.82 9.48 12.63
C GLY A 210 9.70 9.50 13.89
N VAL A 211 10.54 10.53 14.05
CA VAL A 211 11.42 10.71 15.22
C VAL A 211 10.61 11.14 16.45
N ASP A 212 9.52 11.90 16.26
CA ASP A 212 8.67 12.43 17.34
C ASP A 212 7.53 11.47 17.75
N ARG A 213 7.61 10.19 17.37
CA ARG A 213 6.76 9.19 18.03
C ARG A 213 7.29 8.98 19.43
N GLU A 214 6.80 9.79 20.38
CA GLU A 214 6.54 9.28 21.71
C GLU A 214 5.83 7.93 21.53
N GLY A 215 6.51 6.87 21.98
CA GLY A 215 6.09 5.49 21.77
C GLY A 215 4.75 5.19 22.44
N PRO A 216 4.18 3.99 22.18
CA PRO A 216 3.08 3.49 23.01
C PRO A 216 3.46 3.41 24.49
#